data_AF-A0A9D4JIR0-F1
#
_entry.id   AF-A0A9D4JIR0-F1
#
_cell.length_a   1.000
_cell.length_b   1.000
_cell.length_c   1.000
_cell.angle_alpha   90.00
_cell.angle_beta   90.00
_cell.angle_gamma   90.00
#
_symmetry.space_group_name_H-M   'P 1'
#
loop_
_entity.id
_entity.type
_entity.pdbx_description
1 polymer ?
#
loop_
_entity_poly.entity_id
_entity_poly.type
_entity_poly.pdbx_seq_one_letter_code
_entity_poly.pdbx_strand_id
1 'polypeptide(L)'
;MSVYRAARVYQVPESTLRDRTRQNVSIDCHYGANKLFTEDEERKLVDHIVYMADIGYGYSLMDIQYMAWDYALSLHKPVKAKNI
;
A
#
# COMPACT_ATOMS: atom_id res chain seq x y z
N MET A 1 -13.54 -24.69 -19.07
CA MET A 1 -12.51 -24.01 -19.88
C MET A 1 -11.15 -24.39 -19.32
N SER A 2 -10.16 -24.80 -20.12
CA SER A 2 -8.83 -25.12 -19.56
C SER A 2 -8.05 -23.85 -19.22
N VAL A 3 -7.13 -23.94 -18.24
CA VAL A 3 -6.24 -22.84 -17.84
C VAL A 3 -5.46 -22.30 -19.05
N TYR A 4 -4.99 -23.19 -19.92
CA TYR A 4 -4.33 -22.84 -21.19
C TYR A 4 -5.23 -22.04 -22.15
N ARG A 5 -6.49 -22.47 -22.36
CA ARG A 5 -7.44 -21.73 -23.21
C ARG A 5 -7.75 -20.35 -22.61
N ALA A 6 -7.92 -20.27 -21.29
CA ALA A 6 -8.14 -19.00 -20.60
C ALA A 6 -6.93 -18.07 -20.75
N ALA A 7 -5.71 -18.56 -20.54
CA ALA A 7 -4.46 -17.81 -20.70
C ALA A 7 -4.33 -17.16 -22.09
N ARG A 8 -4.68 -17.91 -23.15
CA ARG A 8 -4.69 -17.40 -24.54
C ARG A 8 -5.75 -16.32 -24.79
N VAL A 9 -6.96 -16.49 -24.24
CA VAL A 9 -8.07 -15.55 -24.41
C VAL A 9 -7.79 -14.24 -23.69
N TYR A 10 -7.29 -14.31 -22.45
CA TYR A 10 -7.03 -13.14 -21.60
C TYR A 10 -5.62 -12.57 -21.76
N GLN A 11 -4.79 -13.15 -22.63
CA GLN A 11 -3.40 -12.74 -22.87
C GLN A 11 -2.57 -12.62 -21.57
N VAL A 12 -2.75 -13.57 -20.66
CA VAL A 12 -1.98 -13.68 -19.42
C VAL A 12 -1.13 -14.95 -19.48
N PRO A 13 0.14 -14.95 -19.03
CA PRO A 13 0.94 -16.16 -18.97
C PRO A 13 0.22 -17.29 -18.23
N GLU A 14 0.32 -18.51 -18.77
CA GLU A 14 -0.34 -19.68 -18.17
C GLU A 14 0.14 -19.91 -16.73
N SER A 15 1.42 -19.68 -16.46
CA SER A 15 2.00 -19.76 -15.10
C SER A 15 1.29 -18.82 -14.14
N THR A 16 1.15 -17.54 -14.48
CA THR A 16 0.46 -16.54 -13.66
C THR A 16 -1.00 -16.91 -13.41
N LEU A 17 -1.71 -17.39 -14.44
CA LEU A 17 -3.11 -17.79 -14.30
C LEU A 17 -3.23 -19.06 -13.44
N ARG A 18 -2.29 -20.00 -13.59
CA ARG A 18 -2.18 -21.22 -12.80
C ARG A 18 -1.88 -20.92 -11.32
N ASP A 19 -0.96 -20.00 -11.04
CA ASP A 19 -0.62 -19.57 -9.68
C ASP A 19 -1.80 -18.92 -8.97
N ARG A 20 -2.58 -18.08 -9.68
CA ARG A 20 -3.83 -17.52 -9.16
C ARG A 20 -4.90 -18.59 -8.90
N THR A 21 -5.09 -19.54 -9.81
CA THR A 21 -6.05 -20.64 -9.60
C THR A 21 -5.67 -21.57 -8.45
N ARG A 22 -4.36 -21.71 -8.18
CA ARG A 22 -3.84 -22.50 -7.05
C ARG A 22 -3.79 -21.71 -5.74
N GLN A 23 -4.25 -20.45 -5.73
CA GLN A 23 -4.19 -19.53 -4.58
C GLN A 23 -2.76 -19.27 -4.07
N ASN A 24 -1.73 -19.52 -4.90
CA ASN A 24 -0.35 -19.15 -4.58
C ASN A 24 -0.16 -17.63 -4.58
N VAL A 25 -1.00 -16.92 -5.34
CA VAL A 25 -1.02 -15.46 -5.44
C VAL A 25 -2.45 -15.01 -5.21
N SER A 26 -2.65 -14.12 -4.24
CA SER A 26 -3.96 -13.50 -3.98
C SER A 26 -4.45 -12.73 -5.21
N ILE A 27 -5.77 -12.69 -5.41
CA ILE A 27 -6.39 -11.86 -6.45
C ILE A 27 -6.11 -10.37 -6.16
N ASP A 28 -6.08 -10.01 -4.87
CA ASP A 28 -5.79 -8.66 -4.38
C ASP A 28 -4.28 -8.42 -4.20
N CYS A 29 -3.44 -9.06 -5.02
CA CYS A 29 -2.01 -8.83 -4.98
C CYS A 29 -1.67 -7.41 -5.46
N HIS A 30 -0.89 -6.66 -4.66
CA HIS A 30 -0.34 -5.38 -5.07
C HIS A 30 1.03 -5.57 -5.76
N TYR A 31 1.27 -4.80 -6.80
CA TYR A 31 2.59 -4.74 -7.44
C TYR A 31 3.46 -3.71 -6.71
N GLY A 32 4.57 -4.16 -6.11
CA GLY A 32 5.55 -3.28 -5.48
C GLY A 32 5.91 -3.69 -4.06
N ALA A 33 6.55 -2.77 -3.33
CA ALA A 33 6.88 -2.99 -1.93
C ALA A 33 5.61 -3.05 -1.08
N ASN A 34 5.65 -3.86 -0.01
CA ASN A 34 4.57 -3.91 0.96
C ASN A 34 4.37 -2.53 1.59
N LYS A 35 3.11 -2.17 1.85
CA LYS A 35 2.76 -0.97 2.60
C LYS A 35 3.46 -0.99 3.97
N LEU A 36 4.03 0.14 4.37
CA LEU A 36 4.69 0.28 5.66
C LEU A 36 3.65 0.28 6.81
N PHE A 37 2.55 0.98 6.58
CA PHE A 37 1.44 1.08 7.52
C PHE A 37 0.36 0.04 7.21
N THR A 38 -0.33 -0.40 8.25
CA THR A 38 -1.61 -1.10 8.09
C THR A 38 -2.70 -0.10 7.71
N GLU A 39 -3.82 -0.59 7.18
CA GLU A 39 -4.93 0.28 6.77
C GLU A 39 -5.49 1.09 7.95
N ASP A 40 -5.50 0.53 9.15
CA ASP A 40 -5.96 1.23 10.35
C ASP A 40 -4.99 2.32 10.82
N GLU A 41 -3.69 2.09 10.66
CA GLU A 41 -2.65 3.08 10.95
C GLU A 41 -2.70 4.24 9.94
N GLU A 42 -2.85 3.93 8.64
CA GLU A 42 -3.05 4.93 7.59
C GLU A 42 -4.31 5.76 7.84
N ARG A 43 -5.42 5.11 8.24
CA ARG A 43 -6.67 5.80 8.52
C ARG A 43 -6.53 6.82 9.65
N LYS A 44 -5.85 6.47 10.75
CA LYS A 44 -5.60 7.41 11.87
C LYS A 44 -4.83 8.64 11.42
N LEU A 45 -3.83 8.46 10.54
CA LEU A 45 -3.03 9.56 10.01
C LEU A 45 -3.87 10.46 9.09
N VAL A 46 -4.69 9.87 8.23
CA VAL A 46 -5.61 10.61 7.35
C VAL A 46 -6.66 11.38 8.15
N ASP A 47 -7.30 10.74 9.13
CA ASP A 47 -8.32 11.36 9.97
C ASP A 47 -7.77 12.60 10.70
N HIS A 48 -6.51 12.53 11.16
CA HIS A 48 -5.82 13.66 11.77
C HIS A 48 -5.60 14.81 10.77
N ILE A 49 -5.13 14.50 9.55
CA ILE A 49 -4.88 15.51 8.51
C ILE A 49 -6.18 16.20 8.09
N VAL A 50 -7.25 15.42 7.91
CA VAL A 50 -8.58 15.94 7.56
C VAL A 50 -9.11 16.82 8.68
N TYR A 51 -9.05 16.36 9.93
CA TYR A 51 -9.47 17.15 11.08
C TYR A 51 -8.72 18.49 11.16
N MET A 52 -7.40 18.47 10.99
CA MET A 52 -6.58 19.69 11.03
C MET A 52 -6.92 20.64 9.88
N ALA A 53 -7.20 20.12 8.68
CA ALA A 53 -7.68 20.92 7.56
C ALA A 53 -9.06 21.56 7.85
N ASP A 54 -9.98 20.82 8.47
CA ASP A 54 -11.34 21.31 8.80
C ASP A 54 -11.32 22.44 9.82
N ILE A 55 -10.39 22.43 10.77
CA ILE A 55 -10.21 23.53 11.74
C ILE A 55 -9.33 24.68 11.22
N GLY A 56 -8.95 24.65 9.93
CA GLY A 56 -8.21 25.72 9.25
C GLY A 56 -6.68 25.62 9.32
N TYR A 57 -6.14 24.51 9.83
CA TYR A 57 -4.70 24.23 9.91
C TYR A 57 -4.30 23.14 8.91
N GLY A 58 -4.36 23.46 7.62
CA GLY A 58 -3.89 22.56 6.57
C GLY A 58 -2.37 22.36 6.61
N TYR A 59 -1.91 21.13 6.42
CA TYR A 59 -0.49 20.79 6.35
C TYR A 59 0.04 20.81 4.91
N SER A 60 1.31 21.21 4.74
CA SER A 60 1.99 21.03 3.46
C SER A 60 2.37 19.56 3.25
N LEU A 61 2.69 19.19 2.01
CA LEU A 61 3.16 17.84 1.68
C LEU A 61 4.40 17.44 2.49
N MET A 62 5.32 18.39 2.74
CA MET A 62 6.51 18.14 3.55
C MET A 62 6.14 17.85 5.00
N ASP A 63 5.22 18.62 5.58
CA ASP A 63 4.76 18.42 6.96
C ASP A 63 4.09 17.05 7.11
N ILE A 64 3.28 16.64 6.13
CA ILE A 64 2.65 15.32 6.10
C ILE A 64 3.71 14.21 6.06
N GLN A 65 4.79 14.38 5.28
CA GLN A 65 5.89 13.41 5.24
C GLN A 65 6.64 13.33 6.57
N TYR A 66 6.88 14.46 7.24
CA TYR A 66 7.50 14.49 8.57
C TYR A 66 6.60 13.83 9.61
N MET A 67 5.30 14.14 9.62
CA MET A 67 4.35 13.49 10.52
C MET A 67 4.27 11.98 10.30
N ALA A 68 4.24 11.53 9.03
CA ALA A 68 4.25 10.10 8.71
C ALA A 68 5.55 9.43 9.16
N TRP A 69 6.69 10.12 9.03
CA TRP A 69 7.97 9.63 9.51
C TRP A 69 7.99 9.46 11.03
N ASP A 70 7.59 10.49 11.77
CA ASP A 70 7.54 10.47 13.23
C ASP A 70 6.54 9.41 13.73
N TYR A 71 5.42 9.26 13.03
CA TYR A 71 4.45 8.21 13.31
C TYR A 71 5.04 6.81 13.09
N ALA A 72 5.77 6.58 12.01
CA ALA A 72 6.46 5.31 11.77
C ALA A 72 7.52 5.00 12.84
N LEU A 73 8.27 6.01 13.30
CA LEU A 73 9.22 5.87 14.40
C LEU A 73 8.52 5.50 15.71
N SER A 74 7.38 6.13 16.02
CA SER A 74 6.59 5.82 17.22
C SER A 74 6.06 4.39 17.25
N LEU A 75 5.80 3.82 16.07
CA LEU A 75 5.35 2.43 15.89
C LEU A 75 6.51 1.42 15.77
N HIS A 76 7.76 1.87 15.95
CA HIS A 76 8.98 1.07 15.80
C HIS A 76 9.09 0.35 14.44
N LYS A 77 8.54 0.96 13.37
CA LYS A 77 8.60 0.38 12.02
C LYS A 77 9.96 0.65 11.38
N PRO A 78 10.44 -0.24 10.48
CA PRO A 78 11.73 -0.07 9.84
C PRO A 78 11.66 1.07 8.82
N VAL A 79 12.13 2.26 9.22
CA VAL A 79 12.25 3.42 8.32
C VAL A 79 13.67 3.44 7.74
N LYS A 80 13.80 3.51 6.40
CA LYS A 80 15.11 3.69 5.77
C LYS A 80 15.63 5.09 6.11
N ALA A 81 16.87 5.20 6.60
CA ALA A 81 17.48 6.48 6.98
C ALA A 81 17.34 7.53 5.86
N LYS A 82 17.01 8.76 6.26
CA LYS A 82 16.81 9.89 5.35
C LYS A 82 18.19 10.29 4.81
N ASN A 83 18.46 10.01 3.52
CA ASN A 83 19.56 10.66 2.83
C ASN A 83 19.11 12.10 2.57
N ILE A 84 19.58 13.01 3.42
CA ILE A 84 19.41 14.46 3.26
C ILE A 84 20.43 14.94 2.23
#